data_AF-A0A0Z8KLJ0-F1
#
_entry.id   AF-A0A0Z8KLJ0-F1
#
_cell.length_a   1.000
_cell.length_b   1.000
_cell.length_c   1.000
_cell.angle_alpha   90.00
_cell.angle_beta   90.00
_cell.angle_gamma   90.00
#
_symmetry.space_group_name_H-M   'P 1'
#
loop_
_entity.id
_entity.type
_entity.pdbx_description
1 polymer ?
#
loop_
_entity_poly.entity_id
_entity_poly.type
_entity_poly.pdbx_seq_one_letter_code
_entity_poly.pdbx_strand_id
1 'polypeptide(L)'
;MTTDTTLLQHKIIRLSELPSEQIMLEPSLIKDLLRRRQKLAISAPKVSLKTSLAIHLAVSVAYGLNWLGWQCNSSKILYVNLNISKQECMYDLIKRLNICS
;
A
#
# COMPACT_ATOMS: atom_id res chain seq x y z
N MET A 1 7.22 -11.36 22.90
CA MET A 1 8.09 -10.36 22.25
C MET A 1 7.41 -9.02 22.46
N THR A 2 8.10 -8.15 23.18
CA THR A 2 7.58 -6.95 23.84
C THR A 2 6.94 -5.98 22.84
N THR A 3 5.66 -5.65 23.09
CA THR A 3 4.98 -4.54 22.46
C THR A 3 5.43 -3.26 23.15
N ASP A 4 6.56 -2.72 22.74
CA ASP A 4 6.94 -1.34 23.09
C ASP A 4 6.10 -0.38 22.24
N THR A 5 4.84 -0.21 22.64
CA THR A 5 4.04 0.96 22.32
C THR A 5 4.58 2.14 23.13
N THR A 6 5.84 2.51 22.92
CA THR A 6 6.33 3.82 23.30
C THR A 6 5.52 4.82 22.48
N LEU A 7 4.83 5.72 23.19
CA LEU A 7 4.13 6.85 22.61
C LEU A 7 4.99 7.43 21.49
N LEU A 8 4.50 7.39 20.25
CA LEU A 8 5.13 8.03 19.10
C LEU A 8 5.16 9.54 19.36
N GLN A 9 6.06 10.01 20.22
CA GLN A 9 6.29 11.42 20.47
C GLN A 9 6.78 12.01 19.15
N HIS A 10 5.89 12.72 18.48
CA HIS A 10 6.25 13.51 17.32
C HIS A 10 7.05 14.69 17.86
N LYS A 11 8.38 14.58 17.83
CA LYS A 11 9.29 15.64 18.23
C LYS A 11 9.32 16.69 17.12
N ILE A 12 8.98 17.93 17.46
CA ILE A 12 9.29 19.06 16.59
C ILE A 12 10.81 19.23 16.64
N ILE A 13 11.48 19.04 15.52
CA ILE A 13 12.93 19.15 15.39
C ILE A 13 13.21 20.39 14.54
N ARG A 14 14.13 21.25 14.99
CA ARG A 14 14.58 22.38 14.18
C ARG A 14 15.45 21.89 13.04
N LEU A 15 15.39 22.57 11.89
CA LEU A 15 16.20 22.20 10.73
C LEU A 15 17.71 22.18 11.05
N SER A 16 18.18 23.07 11.93
CA SER A 16 19.57 23.14 12.40
C SER A 16 20.01 21.95 13.25
N GLU A 17 19.07 21.16 13.77
CA GLU A 17 19.29 20.01 14.63
C GLU A 17 19.20 18.68 13.86
N LEU A 18 18.99 18.74 12.54
CA LEU A 18 19.00 17.53 11.72
C LEU A 18 20.43 16.97 11.63
N PRO A 19 20.62 15.66 11.86
CA PRO A 19 21.92 15.03 11.67
C PRO A 19 22.32 15.13 10.20
N SER A 20 23.61 15.42 9.95
CA SER A 20 24.21 15.39 8.61
C SER A 20 24.52 13.97 8.12
N GLU A 21 24.31 12.96 8.96
CA GLU A 21 24.52 11.54 8.65
C GLU A 21 23.35 10.94 7.86
N GLN A 22 23.61 9.80 7.19
CA GLN A 22 22.61 9.10 6.41
C GLN A 22 21.45 8.61 7.28
N ILE A 23 20.27 9.14 6.99
CA ILE A 23 19.02 8.71 7.60
C ILE A 23 18.64 7.33 7.05
N MET A 24 18.34 6.38 7.92
CA MET A 24 17.80 5.09 7.50
C MET A 24 16.35 5.28 7.03
N LEU A 25 16.09 5.01 5.76
CA LEU A 25 14.73 5.08 5.22
C LEU A 25 13.92 3.85 5.62
N GLU A 26 12.63 4.05 5.87
CA GLU A 26 11.67 2.97 6.01
C GLU A 26 11.68 2.08 4.75
N PRO A 27 11.48 0.75 4.90
CA PRO A 27 11.53 -0.15 3.77
C PRO A 27 10.42 0.16 2.76
N SER A 28 10.72 -0.03 1.47
CA SER A 28 9.73 0.10 0.41
C SER A 28 8.64 -0.96 0.55
N LEU A 29 7.40 -0.58 0.28
CA LEU A 29 6.26 -1.49 0.07
C LEU A 29 6.06 -1.73 -1.43
N ILE A 30 6.13 -0.65 -2.21
CA ILE A 30 6.16 -0.64 -3.66
C ILE A 30 7.46 0.05 -4.05
N LYS A 31 8.34 -0.66 -4.78
CA LYS A 31 9.67 -0.16 -5.12
C LYS A 31 9.57 1.20 -5.81
N ASP A 32 10.35 2.16 -5.33
CA ASP A 32 10.45 3.55 -5.82
C ASP A 32 9.17 4.40 -5.76
N LEU A 33 8.05 3.85 -5.28
CA LEU A 33 6.76 4.54 -5.23
C LEU A 33 6.25 4.79 -3.81
N LEU A 34 6.28 3.76 -2.94
CA LEU A 34 5.63 3.82 -1.63
C LEU A 34 6.45 3.07 -0.59
N ARG A 35 6.76 3.72 0.54
CA ARG A 35 7.40 3.12 1.71
C ARG A 35 6.40 2.86 2.83
N ARG A 36 6.77 2.02 3.80
CA ARG A 36 5.96 1.82 5.02
C ARG A 36 5.67 3.18 5.67
N ARG A 37 4.47 3.32 6.24
CA ARG A 37 3.92 4.53 6.88
C ARG A 37 3.56 5.68 5.93
N GLN A 38 3.80 5.57 4.62
CA GLN A 38 3.32 6.54 3.64
C GLN A 38 1.91 6.18 3.15
N LYS A 39 1.19 7.18 2.64
CA LYS A 39 -0.18 7.03 2.10
C LYS A 39 -0.16 7.24 0.60
N LEU A 40 -0.86 6.38 -0.13
CA LEU A 40 -1.10 6.49 -1.57
C LEU A 40 -2.58 6.79 -1.79
N ALA A 41 -2.89 7.75 -2.66
CA ALA A 41 -4.25 8.05 -3.10
C ALA A 41 -4.38 7.86 -4.61
N ILE A 42 -5.42 7.13 -5.04
CA ILE A 42 -5.72 6.89 -6.45
C ILE A 42 -7.00 7.65 -6.81
N SER A 43 -6.90 8.63 -7.72
CA SER A 43 -8.04 9.42 -8.20
C SER A 43 -8.14 9.40 -9.73
N ALA A 44 -9.37 9.60 -10.24
CA ALA A 44 -9.77 9.56 -11.67
C ALA A 44 -11.30 9.84 -11.81
N PRO A 45 -11.90 9.88 -13.01
CA PRO A 45 -13.35 10.09 -13.19
C PRO A 45 -14.24 8.92 -12.74
N LYS A 46 -15.57 9.12 -12.64
CA LYS A 46 -16.55 8.17 -12.04
C LYS A 46 -16.80 6.87 -12.85
N VAL A 47 -16.16 6.68 -14.01
CA VAL A 47 -16.26 5.45 -14.83
C VAL A 47 -14.87 5.01 -15.30
N SER A 48 -13.88 5.13 -14.41
CA SER A 48 -12.50 4.72 -14.67
C SER A 48 -12.17 3.41 -13.94
N LEU A 49 -11.02 2.82 -14.28
CA LEU A 49 -10.58 1.54 -13.75
C LEU A 49 -10.04 1.60 -12.31
N LYS A 50 -10.40 2.60 -11.49
CA LYS A 50 -9.81 2.77 -10.13
C LYS A 50 -9.99 1.57 -9.24
N THR A 51 -11.22 1.03 -9.18
CA THR A 51 -11.53 -0.13 -8.34
C THR A 51 -10.72 -1.34 -8.81
N SER A 52 -10.63 -1.53 -10.14
CA SER A 52 -9.83 -2.60 -10.72
C SER A 52 -8.34 -2.43 -10.42
N LEU A 53 -7.84 -1.20 -10.53
CA LEU A 53 -6.45 -0.85 -10.27
C LEU A 53 -6.07 -1.06 -8.79
N ALA A 54 -6.96 -0.68 -7.87
CA ALA A 54 -6.80 -0.90 -6.44
C ALA A 54 -6.86 -2.39 -6.06
N ILE A 55 -7.72 -3.18 -6.72
CA ILE A 55 -7.75 -4.64 -6.54
C ILE A 55 -6.43 -5.26 -7.06
N HIS A 56 -5.96 -4.84 -8.24
CA HIS A 56 -4.67 -5.32 -8.76
C HIS A 56 -3.53 -4.96 -7.81
N LEU A 57 -3.52 -3.76 -7.24
CA LEU A 57 -2.54 -3.36 -6.23
C LEU A 57 -2.58 -4.30 -5.02
N ALA A 58 -3.79 -4.58 -4.50
CA ALA A 58 -3.97 -5.51 -3.38
C ALA A 58 -3.39 -6.90 -3.71
N VAL A 59 -3.74 -7.47 -4.87
CA VAL A 59 -3.21 -8.77 -5.32
C VAL A 59 -1.68 -8.73 -5.46
N SER A 60 -1.13 -7.73 -6.15
CA SER A 60 0.31 -7.60 -6.34
C SER A 60 1.07 -7.45 -5.02
N VAL A 61 0.53 -6.71 -4.05
CA VAL A 61 1.14 -6.58 -2.71
C VAL A 61 0.98 -7.86 -1.88
N ALA A 62 -0.11 -8.61 -2.04
CA ALA A 62 -0.28 -9.90 -1.34
C ALA A 62 0.77 -10.93 -1.80
N TYR A 63 0.92 -11.07 -3.12
CA TYR A 63 1.79 -12.09 -3.72
C TYR A 63 3.22 -11.59 -4.02
N GLY A 64 3.51 -10.30 -3.86
CA GLY A 64 4.80 -9.73 -4.24
C GLY A 64 5.02 -9.69 -5.76
N LEU A 65 3.95 -9.50 -6.53
CA LEU A 65 4.02 -9.38 -8.00
C LEU A 65 4.33 -7.95 -8.41
N ASN A 66 4.63 -7.75 -9.70
CA ASN A 66 4.70 -6.43 -10.27
C ASN A 66 3.30 -5.80 -10.34
N TRP A 67 3.21 -4.52 -9.99
CA TRP A 67 2.03 -3.69 -10.17
C TRP A 67 2.39 -2.50 -11.05
N LEU A 68 1.82 -2.43 -12.26
CA LEU A 68 2.14 -1.41 -13.27
C LEU A 68 3.66 -1.29 -13.57
N GLY A 69 4.40 -2.40 -13.43
CA GLY A 69 5.85 -2.44 -13.63
C GLY A 69 6.68 -2.15 -12.37
N TRP A 70 6.07 -1.72 -11.26
CA TRP A 70 6.76 -1.60 -9.97
C TRP A 70 6.71 -2.91 -9.18
N GLN A 71 7.87 -3.34 -8.67
CA GLN A 71 7.96 -4.51 -7.81
C GLN A 71 7.29 -4.23 -6.45
N CYS A 72 6.33 -5.06 -6.07
CA CYS A 72 5.73 -5.04 -4.74
C CYS A 72 6.42 -6.03 -3.80
N ASN A 73 6.50 -5.68 -2.51
CA ASN A 73 6.94 -6.58 -1.46
C ASN A 73 5.73 -7.34 -0.89
N SER A 74 5.82 -8.68 -0.81
CA SER A 74 4.74 -9.52 -0.26
C SER A 74 4.43 -9.14 1.19
N SER A 75 3.16 -8.87 1.48
CA SER A 75 2.70 -8.50 2.81
C SER A 75 1.23 -8.84 3.04
N LYS A 76 0.81 -8.82 4.30
CA LYS A 76 -0.61 -8.98 4.66
C LYS A 76 -1.36 -7.71 4.29
N ILE A 77 -2.47 -7.87 3.59
CA ILE A 77 -3.31 -6.78 3.10
C ILE A 77 -4.72 -6.84 3.67
N LEU A 78 -5.38 -5.69 3.72
CA LEU A 78 -6.82 -5.58 3.96
C LEU A 78 -7.41 -4.71 2.84
N TYR A 79 -8.29 -5.30 2.04
CA TYR A 79 -9.06 -4.57 1.03
C TYR A 79 -10.46 -4.30 1.56
N VAL A 80 -10.84 -3.02 1.61
CA VAL A 80 -12.16 -2.57 2.06
C VAL A 80 -12.83 -1.84 0.90
N ASN A 81 -13.97 -2.33 0.45
CA ASN A 81 -14.82 -1.66 -0.52
C ASN A 81 -16.13 -1.27 0.16
N LEU A 82 -16.49 0.02 0.06
CA LEU A 82 -17.67 0.59 0.73
C LEU A 82 -18.84 0.85 -0.23
N ASN A 83 -18.66 0.57 -1.53
CA ASN A 83 -19.60 0.99 -2.57
C ASN A 83 -20.50 -0.14 -3.10
N ILE A 84 -20.14 -1.40 -2.85
CA ILE A 84 -20.82 -2.58 -3.41
C ILE A 84 -21.03 -3.65 -2.35
N SER A 85 -21.88 -4.64 -2.65
CA SER A 85 -22.14 -5.76 -1.74
C SER A 85 -20.92 -6.68 -1.59
N LYS A 86 -20.91 -7.47 -0.51
CA LYS A 86 -19.86 -8.47 -0.26
C LYS A 86 -19.70 -9.46 -1.42
N GLN A 87 -20.81 -9.92 -1.99
CA GLN A 87 -20.81 -10.93 -3.06
C GLN A 87 -20.18 -10.37 -4.34
N GLU A 88 -20.56 -9.16 -4.74
CA GLU A 88 -19.97 -8.46 -5.89
C GLU A 88 -18.48 -8.20 -5.67
N CYS A 89 -18.10 -7.77 -4.46
CA CYS A 89 -16.70 -7.55 -4.11
C CYS A 89 -15.87 -8.85 -4.20
N MET A 90 -16.39 -9.97 -3.72
CA MET A 90 -15.70 -11.26 -3.82
C MET A 90 -15.60 -11.75 -5.27
N TYR A 91 -16.67 -11.62 -6.04
CA TYR A 91 -16.65 -11.93 -7.47
C TYR A 91 -15.57 -11.11 -8.19
N ASP A 92 -15.51 -9.81 -7.89
CA ASP A 92 -14.53 -8.91 -8.48
C ASP A 92 -13.09 -9.29 -8.14
N LEU A 93 -12.83 -9.66 -6.88
CA LEU A 93 -11.51 -10.10 -6.43
C LEU A 93 -11.09 -11.41 -7.11
N ILE A 94 -11.96 -12.43 -7.08
CA ILE A 94 -11.68 -13.76 -7.66
C ILE A 94 -11.42 -13.65 -9.17
N LYS A 95 -12.27 -12.90 -9.87
CA LYS A 95 -12.11 -12.68 -11.32
C LYS A 95 -10.74 -12.11 -11.67
N ARG A 96 -10.19 -11.23 -10.83
CA ARG A 96 -8.93 -10.54 -11.09
C ARG A 96 -7.71 -11.31 -10.59
N LEU A 97 -7.87 -12.18 -9.59
CA LEU A 97 -6.83 -13.15 -9.20
C LEU A 97 -6.48 -14.08 -10.37
N ASN A 98 -7.47 -14.56 -11.11
CA ASN A 98 -7.28 -15.48 -12.24
C ASN A 98 -6.64 -14.84 -13.49
N ILE A 99 -6.45 -13.51 -13.51
CA ILE A 99 -5.76 -12.80 -14.60
C ILE A 99 -4.25 -12.67 -14.30
N CYS A 100 -3.86 -12.81 -13.04
CA CYS A 100 -2.47 -12.69 -12.59
C CYS A 100 -1.73 -14.02 -12.51
N SER A 101 -2.40 -15.15 -12.79
CA SER A 101 -1.87 -16.52 -12.79
C SER A 101 -1.45 -17.00 -14.16
#